data_AF-A0A1Z8P1W2-F1
#
_entry.id   AF-A0A1Z8P1W2-F1
#
_cell.length_a   1.000
_cell.length_b   1.000
_cell.length_c   1.000
_cell.angle_alpha   90.00
_cell.angle_beta   90.00
_cell.angle_gamma   90.00
#
_symmetry.space_group_name_H-M   'P 1'
#
loop_
_entity.id
_entity.type
_entity.pdbx_description
1 polymer ?
#
loop_
_entity_poly.entity_id
_entity_poly.type
_entity_poly.pdbx_seq_one_letter_code
_entity_poly.pdbx_strand_id
1 'polypeptide(L)'
;MVRKLSISCILLFLVACASKPDTANNPKTEIIERYFIGGFIQVTIEDGILEKITSQASAPVVSDTPSAKSNAAKVAEAKARLQIEKMRETLIEAKEEIQIESTSNELSTEGNPVVASNTAQKIITTITQKINAVQKGIFVVRESFDITTNTVTVTVQSDPKINEMLLKY
;
A
#
# COMPACT_ATOMS: atom_id res chain seq x y z
N MET A 1 -23.68 -14.86 70.78
CA MET A 1 -22.67 -15.61 70.00
C MET A 1 -22.29 -14.76 68.79
N VAL A 2 -21.04 -14.29 68.75
CA VAL A 2 -20.53 -13.30 67.80
C VAL A 2 -19.89 -14.04 66.61
N ARG A 3 -20.35 -13.82 65.37
CA ARG A 3 -19.69 -14.30 64.15
C ARG A 3 -18.88 -13.15 63.56
N LYS A 4 -17.56 -13.34 63.52
CA LYS A 4 -16.55 -12.35 63.16
C LYS A 4 -16.49 -12.14 61.63
N LEU A 5 -16.34 -10.86 61.25
CA LEU A 5 -15.83 -10.40 59.96
C LEU A 5 -14.45 -11.02 59.66
N SER A 6 -14.20 -11.32 58.38
CA SER A 6 -12.85 -11.35 57.83
C SER A 6 -12.87 -10.75 56.42
N ILE A 7 -12.38 -9.51 56.34
CA ILE A 7 -12.02 -8.78 55.13
C ILE A 7 -10.74 -9.39 54.58
N SER A 8 -10.77 -9.91 53.36
CA SER A 8 -9.55 -10.32 52.64
C SER A 8 -9.33 -9.37 51.47
N CYS A 9 -8.35 -8.49 51.66
CA CYS A 9 -7.85 -7.50 50.72
C CYS A 9 -7.01 -8.24 49.66
N ILE A 10 -7.51 -8.37 48.43
CA ILE A 10 -6.69 -8.83 47.31
C ILE A 10 -5.96 -7.61 46.76
N LEU A 11 -4.68 -7.52 47.12
CA LEU A 11 -3.73 -6.53 46.63
C LEU A 11 -3.62 -6.59 45.10
N LEU A 12 -3.77 -5.40 44.50
CA LEU A 12 -3.30 -5.08 43.16
C LEU A 12 -1.81 -5.41 43.02
N PHE A 13 -1.46 -6.32 42.11
CA PHE A 13 -0.15 -6.34 41.49
C PHE A 13 -0.24 -5.61 40.15
N LEU A 14 -0.06 -4.30 40.20
CA LEU A 14 0.40 -3.49 39.08
C LEU A 14 1.84 -3.91 38.74
N VAL A 15 2.00 -4.85 37.82
CA VAL A 15 3.30 -5.06 37.17
C VAL A 15 3.40 -4.05 36.03
N ALA A 16 3.84 -2.85 36.39
CA ALA A 16 4.44 -1.91 35.47
C ALA A 16 5.85 -2.39 35.14
N CYS A 17 6.01 -3.18 34.08
CA CYS A 17 7.27 -3.24 33.35
C CYS A 17 7.14 -2.28 32.16
N ALA A 18 7.56 -1.04 32.38
CA ALA A 18 7.83 -0.08 31.34
C ALA A 18 9.00 -0.59 30.48
N SER A 19 8.69 -1.37 29.44
CA SER A 19 9.60 -1.52 28.31
C SER A 19 9.54 -0.20 27.54
N LYS A 20 10.50 0.69 27.81
CA LYS A 20 10.91 1.72 26.85
C LYS A 20 11.09 1.01 25.50
N PRO A 21 10.41 1.42 24.43
CA PRO A 21 10.79 0.95 23.12
C PRO A 21 12.18 1.52 22.87
N ASP A 22 13.18 0.65 22.82
CA ASP A 22 14.50 0.97 22.30
C ASP A 22 14.28 1.65 20.95
N THR A 23 14.53 2.95 20.92
CA THR A 23 14.60 3.73 19.69
C THR A 23 15.95 3.41 19.05
N ALA A 24 16.11 2.16 18.62
CA ALA A 24 16.99 1.87 17.52
C ALA A 24 16.30 2.49 16.30
N ASN A 25 16.88 3.57 15.77
CA ASN A 25 16.50 4.17 14.49
C ASN A 25 16.79 3.17 13.35
N ASN A 26 16.09 2.03 13.35
CA ASN A 26 16.00 1.19 12.18
C ASN A 26 14.95 1.86 11.28
N PRO A 27 15.26 2.09 9.99
CA PRO A 27 14.30 2.64 9.07
C PRO A 27 13.03 1.79 9.11
N LYS A 28 11.89 2.45 9.28
CA LYS A 28 10.61 1.75 9.42
C LYS A 28 10.14 1.36 8.01
N THR A 29 10.49 0.16 7.58
CA THR A 29 9.99 -0.41 6.32
C THR A 29 8.57 -0.96 6.52
N GLU A 30 7.64 -0.46 5.72
CA GLU A 30 6.27 -0.93 5.60
C GLU A 30 6.07 -1.53 4.21
N ILE A 31 5.59 -2.77 4.15
CA ILE A 31 5.27 -3.47 2.91
C ILE A 31 3.77 -3.71 2.88
N ILE A 32 3.11 -3.16 1.85
CA ILE A 32 1.67 -3.34 1.62
C ILE A 32 1.50 -4.19 0.37
N GLU A 33 0.95 -5.39 0.54
CA GLU A 33 0.67 -6.32 -0.55
C GLU A 33 -0.84 -6.48 -0.76
N ARG A 34 -1.25 -6.51 -2.03
CA ARG A 34 -2.61 -6.90 -2.42
C ARG A 34 -2.55 -7.88 -3.57
N TYR A 35 -3.24 -9.01 -3.40
CA TYR A 35 -3.29 -10.09 -4.38
C TYR A 35 -4.55 -9.94 -5.25
N PHE A 36 -4.37 -10.16 -6.56
CA PHE A 36 -5.45 -10.16 -7.54
C PHE A 36 -5.49 -11.51 -8.27
N ILE A 37 -6.61 -11.84 -8.89
CA ILE A 37 -6.66 -13.01 -9.77
C ILE A 37 -5.65 -12.79 -10.90
N GLY A 38 -4.64 -13.67 -10.96
CA GLY A 38 -3.57 -13.61 -11.96
C GLY A 38 -2.42 -12.66 -11.63
N GLY A 39 -2.20 -12.27 -10.36
CA GLY A 39 -1.02 -11.50 -9.96
C GLY A 39 -1.12 -10.79 -8.61
N PHE A 40 -0.27 -9.78 -8.40
CA PHE A 40 -0.29 -8.97 -7.19
C PHE A 40 0.27 -7.56 -7.44
N ILE A 41 -0.04 -6.65 -6.51
CA ILE A 41 0.65 -5.37 -6.38
C ILE A 41 1.29 -5.30 -4.99
N GLN A 42 2.50 -4.78 -4.93
CA GLN A 42 3.25 -4.56 -3.70
C GLN A 42 3.75 -3.12 -3.68
N VAL A 43 3.48 -2.43 -2.59
CA VAL A 43 3.96 -1.07 -2.32
C VAL A 43 4.95 -1.15 -1.16
N THR A 44 6.17 -0.68 -1.39
CA THR A 44 7.22 -0.58 -0.36
C THR A 44 7.34 0.87 0.06
N ILE A 45 7.21 1.12 1.36
CA ILE A 45 7.35 2.43 1.98
C ILE A 45 8.48 2.33 3.00
N GLU A 46 9.48 3.19 2.91
CA GLU A 46 10.56 3.29 3.91
C GLU A 46 10.52 4.68 4.51
N ASP A 47 10.45 4.79 5.83
CA ASP A 47 10.42 6.07 6.54
C ASP A 47 9.31 7.04 6.06
N GLY A 48 8.15 6.48 5.66
CA GLY A 48 7.02 7.26 5.14
C GLY A 48 7.19 7.74 3.69
N ILE A 49 8.24 7.28 3.01
CA ILE A 49 8.57 7.57 1.62
C ILE A 49 8.19 6.38 0.75
N LEU A 50 7.49 6.65 -0.35
CA LEU A 50 7.22 5.64 -1.36
C LEU A 50 8.53 5.28 -2.07
N GLU A 51 9.04 4.09 -1.80
CA GLU A 51 10.30 3.59 -2.38
C GLU A 51 10.04 2.88 -3.70
N LYS A 52 9.02 2.02 -3.72
CA LYS A 52 8.79 1.13 -4.87
C LYS A 52 7.35 0.67 -4.97
N ILE A 53 6.84 0.62 -6.20
CA ILE A 53 5.64 -0.11 -6.58
C ILE A 53 6.08 -1.26 -7.49
N THR A 54 5.71 -2.48 -7.12
CA THR A 54 5.90 -3.69 -7.94
C THR A 54 4.52 -4.22 -8.30
N SER A 55 4.31 -4.58 -9.57
CA SER A 55 3.10 -5.27 -9.98
C SER A 55 3.46 -6.46 -10.86
N GLN A 56 2.76 -7.57 -10.64
CA GLN A 56 2.89 -8.77 -11.42
C GLN A 56 1.54 -9.11 -12.06
N ALA A 57 1.56 -9.53 -13.31
CA ALA A 57 0.38 -10.08 -13.95
C ALA A 57 0.74 -11.18 -14.96
N SER A 58 -0.25 -12.01 -15.26
CA SER A 58 -0.08 -13.15 -16.17
C SER A 58 -1.06 -13.13 -17.36
N ALA A 59 -0.65 -13.74 -18.46
CA ALA A 59 -1.47 -13.92 -19.66
C ALA A 59 -1.18 -15.28 -20.33
N PRO A 60 -2.23 -16.02 -20.74
CA PRO A 60 -2.07 -17.29 -21.42
C PRO A 60 -1.52 -17.10 -22.83
N VAL A 61 -0.75 -18.07 -23.31
CA VAL A 61 -0.33 -18.17 -24.71
C VAL A 61 -1.45 -18.88 -25.48
N VAL A 62 -2.16 -18.15 -26.33
CA VAL A 62 -3.40 -18.62 -26.96
C VAL A 62 -3.23 -19.19 -28.37
N SER A 63 -1.99 -19.30 -28.86
CA SER A 63 -1.69 -19.86 -30.20
C SER A 63 -0.27 -20.42 -30.28
N ASP A 64 0.01 -21.16 -31.34
CA ASP A 64 1.34 -21.74 -31.60
C ASP A 64 2.20 -20.88 -32.54
N THR A 65 1.77 -19.65 -32.82
CA THR A 65 2.55 -18.74 -33.67
C THR A 65 3.90 -18.40 -33.03
N PRO A 66 4.97 -18.15 -33.81
CA PRO A 66 6.26 -17.74 -33.26
C PRO A 66 6.19 -16.50 -32.34
N SER A 67 5.22 -15.60 -32.59
CA SER A 67 4.97 -14.40 -31.79
C SER A 67 4.10 -14.61 -30.56
N ALA A 68 3.50 -15.78 -30.35
CA ALA A 68 2.45 -15.98 -29.35
C ALA A 68 2.93 -15.69 -27.92
N LYS A 69 4.14 -16.14 -27.57
CA LYS A 69 4.76 -15.87 -26.26
C LYS A 69 5.02 -14.37 -26.07
N SER A 70 5.54 -13.69 -27.09
CA SER A 70 5.78 -12.24 -27.05
C SER A 70 4.48 -11.44 -26.90
N ASN A 71 3.41 -11.87 -27.58
CA ASN A 71 2.09 -11.25 -27.46
C ASN A 71 1.51 -11.47 -26.05
N ALA A 72 1.64 -12.67 -25.48
CA ALA A 72 1.25 -12.94 -24.10
C ALA A 72 2.05 -12.06 -23.10
N ALA A 73 3.37 -11.90 -23.32
CA ALA A 73 4.20 -11.01 -22.51
C ALA A 73 3.70 -9.56 -22.55
N LYS A 74 3.40 -9.01 -23.74
CA LYS A 74 2.84 -7.65 -23.87
C LYS A 74 1.50 -7.50 -23.16
N VAL A 75 0.63 -8.51 -23.23
CA VAL A 75 -0.66 -8.50 -22.51
C VAL A 75 -0.45 -8.55 -21.01
N ALA A 76 0.45 -9.41 -20.52
CA ALA A 76 0.80 -9.50 -19.11
C ALA A 76 1.40 -8.18 -18.59
N GLU A 77 2.31 -7.57 -19.34
CA GLU A 77 2.87 -6.26 -19.02
C GLU A 77 1.78 -5.18 -18.93
N ALA A 78 0.90 -5.11 -19.94
CA ALA A 78 -0.19 -4.14 -19.97
C ALA A 78 -1.13 -4.32 -18.76
N LYS A 79 -1.44 -5.57 -18.38
CA LYS A 79 -2.24 -5.86 -17.18
C LYS A 79 -1.54 -5.40 -15.91
N ALA A 80 -0.24 -5.66 -15.76
CA ALA A 80 0.52 -5.23 -14.59
C ALA A 80 0.55 -3.70 -14.46
N ARG A 81 0.78 -2.99 -15.58
CA ARG A 81 0.68 -1.52 -15.62
C ARG A 81 -0.73 -1.01 -15.28
N LEU A 82 -1.77 -1.68 -15.78
CA LEU A 82 -3.16 -1.33 -15.48
C LEU A 82 -3.52 -1.54 -14.01
N GLN A 83 -2.97 -2.54 -13.33
CA GLN A 83 -3.19 -2.72 -11.87
C GLN A 83 -2.66 -1.52 -11.07
N ILE A 84 -1.49 -1.00 -11.45
CA ILE A 84 -0.92 0.21 -10.83
C ILE A 84 -1.82 1.43 -11.09
N GLU A 85 -2.38 1.54 -12.30
CA GLU A 85 -3.33 2.61 -12.63
C GLU A 85 -4.64 2.50 -11.85
N LYS A 86 -5.23 1.31 -11.73
CA LYS A 86 -6.45 1.11 -10.94
C LYS A 86 -6.25 1.43 -9.46
N MET A 87 -5.09 1.08 -8.91
CA MET A 87 -4.73 1.49 -7.54
C MET A 87 -4.74 3.02 -7.40
N ARG A 88 -4.23 3.75 -8.41
CA ARG A 88 -4.25 5.21 -8.44
C ARG A 88 -5.69 5.75 -8.49
N GLU A 89 -6.54 5.18 -9.34
CA GLU A 89 -7.96 5.57 -9.45
C GLU A 89 -8.68 5.42 -8.11
N THR A 90 -8.57 4.25 -7.46
CA THR A 90 -9.19 4.02 -6.14
C THR A 90 -8.70 5.00 -5.06
N LEU A 91 -7.44 5.43 -5.12
CA LEU A 91 -6.92 6.45 -4.20
C LEU A 91 -7.49 7.85 -4.47
N ILE A 92 -7.82 8.17 -5.73
CA ILE A 92 -8.47 9.43 -6.09
C ILE A 92 -9.94 9.41 -5.64
N GLU A 93 -10.63 8.30 -5.86
CA GLU A 93 -12.01 8.13 -5.37
C GLU A 93 -12.07 8.30 -3.84
N ALA A 94 -11.16 7.66 -3.11
CA ALA A 94 -11.04 7.84 -1.66
C ALA A 94 -10.73 9.29 -1.25
N LYS A 95 -9.97 10.04 -2.06
CA LYS A 95 -9.71 11.47 -1.84
C LYS A 95 -10.99 12.29 -1.95
N GLU A 96 -11.78 12.05 -2.99
CA GLU A 96 -13.02 12.77 -3.25
C GLU A 96 -14.07 12.47 -2.17
N GLU A 97 -14.19 11.21 -1.76
CA GLU A 97 -15.06 10.79 -0.65
C GLU A 97 -14.70 11.50 0.65
N ILE A 98 -13.41 11.56 1.01
CA ILE A 98 -12.94 12.27 2.20
C ILE A 98 -13.19 13.79 2.09
N GLN A 99 -13.07 14.40 0.90
CA GLN A 99 -13.42 15.81 0.72
C GLN A 99 -14.91 16.06 0.97
N ILE A 100 -15.78 15.18 0.48
CA ILE A 100 -17.23 15.24 0.68
C ILE A 100 -17.54 15.11 2.17
N GLU A 101 -16.98 14.11 2.85
CA GLU A 101 -17.17 13.90 4.28
C GLU A 101 -16.68 15.08 5.12
N SER A 102 -15.51 15.63 4.77
CA SER A 102 -14.93 16.80 5.45
C SER A 102 -15.81 18.03 5.32
N THR A 103 -16.34 18.29 4.11
CA THR A 103 -17.28 19.40 3.85
C THR A 103 -18.59 19.20 4.61
N SER A 104 -19.07 17.95 4.75
CA SER A 104 -20.29 17.66 5.52
C SER A 104 -20.10 17.73 7.04
N ASN A 105 -18.91 17.42 7.55
CA ASN A 105 -18.60 17.40 8.99
C ASN A 105 -18.19 18.77 9.56
N GLU A 106 -17.88 19.77 8.73
CA GLU A 106 -17.70 21.16 9.19
C GLU A 106 -18.97 21.78 9.81
N LEU A 107 -20.14 21.13 9.67
CA LEU A 107 -21.41 21.60 10.23
C LEU A 107 -21.73 21.06 11.64
N SER A 108 -20.89 20.20 12.24
CA SER A 108 -21.19 19.55 13.54
C SER A 108 -20.08 19.78 14.58
N THR A 109 -20.43 20.54 15.62
CA THR A 109 -19.58 20.90 16.78
C THR A 109 -19.29 19.72 17.72
N GLU A 110 -18.12 19.84 18.39
CA GLU A 110 -17.57 19.05 19.51
C GLU A 110 -16.70 17.82 19.16
N GLY A 111 -15.38 18.06 19.03
CA GLY A 111 -14.33 17.03 19.05
C GLY A 111 -13.43 17.00 17.81
N ASN A 112 -12.46 17.93 17.74
CA ASN A 112 -11.54 18.26 16.61
C ASN A 112 -11.53 17.31 15.36
N PRO A 113 -12.62 17.24 14.57
CA PRO A 113 -12.71 16.38 13.39
C PRO A 113 -11.89 16.98 12.24
N VAL A 114 -11.75 18.30 12.27
CA VAL A 114 -11.06 19.14 11.28
C VAL A 114 -9.56 18.80 11.21
N VAL A 115 -8.89 18.51 12.34
CA VAL A 115 -7.46 18.14 12.31
C VAL A 115 -7.22 16.73 11.76
N ALA A 116 -8.10 15.78 12.06
CA ALA A 116 -8.00 14.41 11.51
C ALA A 116 -8.28 14.39 9.99
N SER A 117 -9.32 15.11 9.55
CA SER A 117 -9.66 15.31 8.15
C SER A 117 -8.51 15.96 7.36
N ASN A 118 -7.95 17.08 7.85
CA ASN A 118 -6.83 17.76 7.20
C ASN A 118 -5.56 16.88 7.10
N THR A 119 -5.32 16.05 8.12
CA THR A 119 -4.19 15.11 8.12
C THR A 119 -4.38 14.02 7.07
N ALA A 120 -5.57 13.42 6.99
CA ALA A 120 -5.92 12.44 5.97
C ALA A 120 -5.81 13.04 4.56
N GLN A 121 -6.33 14.25 4.35
CA GLN A 121 -6.28 14.97 3.08
C GLN A 121 -4.85 15.22 2.61
N LYS A 122 -3.95 15.59 3.54
CA LYS A 122 -2.53 15.81 3.27
C LYS A 122 -1.83 14.51 2.90
N ILE A 123 -2.05 13.44 3.67
CA ILE A 123 -1.49 12.11 3.39
C ILE A 123 -1.90 11.64 1.99
N ILE A 124 -3.19 11.73 1.66
CA ILE A 124 -3.71 11.30 0.36
C ILE A 124 -3.13 12.12 -0.77
N THR A 125 -3.09 13.45 -0.64
CA THR A 125 -2.54 14.33 -1.68
C THR A 125 -1.06 14.03 -1.93
N THR A 126 -0.27 13.82 -0.88
CA THR A 126 1.14 13.44 -0.98
C THR A 126 1.29 12.07 -1.65
N ILE A 127 0.48 11.08 -1.28
CA ILE A 127 0.50 9.75 -1.89
C ILE A 127 0.14 9.82 -3.38
N THR A 128 -0.93 10.53 -3.76
CA THR A 128 -1.35 10.68 -5.16
C THR A 128 -0.27 11.33 -6.02
N GLN A 129 0.36 12.41 -5.53
CA GLN A 129 1.44 13.10 -6.26
C GLN A 129 2.64 12.18 -6.48
N LYS A 130 3.03 11.40 -5.47
CA LYS A 130 4.14 10.43 -5.57
C LYS A 130 3.83 9.32 -6.57
N ILE A 131 2.61 8.78 -6.56
CA ILE A 131 2.17 7.73 -7.51
C ILE A 131 2.18 8.22 -8.96
N ASN A 132 1.70 9.45 -9.23
CA ASN A 132 1.65 10.00 -10.59
C ASN A 132 3.03 10.10 -11.24
N ALA A 133 4.06 10.45 -10.46
CA ALA A 133 5.40 10.55 -10.98
C ALA A 133 6.06 9.18 -11.15
N VAL A 134 5.86 8.25 -10.21
CA VAL A 134 6.25 6.83 -10.32
C VAL A 134 5.81 6.21 -11.64
N GLN A 135 4.58 6.48 -12.06
CA GLN A 135 4.02 5.88 -13.26
C GLN A 135 4.80 6.16 -14.54
N LYS A 136 5.47 7.31 -14.62
CA LYS A 136 6.26 7.71 -15.78
C LYS A 136 7.56 6.91 -15.95
N GLY A 137 7.97 6.13 -14.95
CA GLY A 137 9.14 5.25 -15.01
C GLY A 137 8.85 3.83 -14.57
N ILE A 138 7.74 3.23 -15.01
CA ILE A 138 7.50 1.81 -14.82
C ILE A 138 8.22 1.01 -15.91
N PHE A 139 9.02 0.02 -15.52
CA PHE A 139 9.77 -0.86 -16.42
C PHE A 139 9.63 -2.34 -16.04
N VAL A 140 9.88 -3.23 -16.98
CA VAL A 140 9.85 -4.68 -16.77
C VAL A 140 11.11 -5.12 -16.04
N VAL A 141 10.95 -5.84 -14.92
CA VAL A 141 12.07 -6.41 -14.14
C VAL A 141 12.19 -7.92 -14.31
N ARG A 142 11.09 -8.59 -14.67
CA ARG A 142 11.07 -10.05 -14.87
C ARG A 142 10.00 -10.44 -15.86
N GLU A 143 10.34 -11.39 -16.73
CA GLU A 143 9.42 -12.14 -17.57
C GLU A 143 9.71 -13.63 -17.35
N SER A 144 8.66 -14.44 -17.18
CA SER A 144 8.79 -15.89 -17.03
C SER A 144 7.66 -16.61 -17.72
N PHE A 145 7.98 -17.70 -18.42
CA PHE A 145 7.02 -18.58 -19.05
C PHE A 145 6.89 -19.88 -18.25
N ASP A 146 5.67 -20.26 -17.92
CA ASP A 146 5.34 -21.55 -17.32
C ASP A 146 4.72 -22.48 -18.39
N ILE A 147 5.42 -23.59 -18.65
CA ILE A 147 4.99 -24.61 -19.62
C ILE A 147 3.74 -25.38 -19.16
N THR A 148 3.54 -25.51 -17.84
CA THR A 148 2.47 -26.33 -17.26
C THR A 148 1.13 -25.65 -17.44
N THR A 149 1.11 -24.33 -17.23
CA THR A 149 -0.07 -23.48 -17.34
C THR A 149 -0.14 -22.74 -18.68
N ASN A 150 0.84 -22.95 -19.56
CA ASN A 150 1.01 -22.27 -20.84
C ASN A 150 0.83 -20.74 -20.73
N THR A 151 1.48 -20.14 -19.72
CA THR A 151 1.23 -18.76 -19.29
C THR A 151 2.53 -17.99 -19.18
N VAL A 152 2.52 -16.73 -19.65
CA VAL A 152 3.60 -15.76 -19.42
C VAL A 152 3.22 -14.89 -18.24
N THR A 153 4.15 -14.72 -17.31
CA THR A 153 4.04 -13.81 -16.16
C THR A 153 5.08 -12.71 -16.32
N VAL A 154 4.64 -11.46 -16.20
CA VAL A 154 5.50 -10.27 -16.25
C VAL A 154 5.41 -9.56 -14.91
N THR A 155 6.56 -9.11 -14.41
CA THR A 155 6.66 -8.24 -13.24
C THR A 155 7.25 -6.91 -13.69
N VAL A 156 6.53 -5.83 -13.36
CA VAL A 156 6.94 -4.45 -13.58
C VAL A 156 7.23 -3.76 -12.27
N GLN A 157 8.10 -2.77 -12.31
CA GLN A 157 8.53 -2.01 -11.15
C GLN A 157 8.62 -0.52 -11.48
N SER A 158 8.35 0.34 -10.51
CA SER A 158 8.67 1.76 -10.56
C SER A 158 10.18 2.02 -10.46
N ASP A 159 10.67 3.01 -11.20
CA ASP A 159 12.05 3.51 -11.09
C ASP A 159 12.30 4.13 -9.71
N PRO A 160 13.21 3.56 -8.90
CA PRO A 160 13.60 4.14 -7.62
C PRO A 160 14.14 5.57 -7.77
N LYS A 161 14.82 5.88 -8.88
CA LYS A 161 15.40 7.21 -9.11
C LYS A 161 14.34 8.28 -9.33
N ILE A 162 13.18 7.91 -9.87
CA ILE A 162 12.05 8.84 -9.97
C ILE A 162 11.54 9.18 -8.56
N ASN A 163 11.50 8.21 -7.65
CA ASN A 163 11.14 8.45 -6.26
C ASN A 163 12.14 9.36 -5.54
N GLU A 164 13.44 9.16 -5.74
CA GLU A 164 14.47 10.05 -5.18
C GLU A 164 14.35 11.50 -5.67
N MET A 165 13.97 11.73 -6.93
CA MET A 165 13.77 13.08 -7.45
C MET A 165 12.54 13.77 -6.86
N LEU A 166 11.49 13.02 -6.53
CA LEU A 166 10.28 13.56 -5.91
C LEU A 166 10.48 13.98 -4.45
N LEU A 167 11.55 13.52 -3.80
CA LEU A 167 11.89 13.87 -2.43
C LEU A 167 12.70 15.16 -2.30
N LYS A 168 13.24 15.67 -3.41
CA LYS A 168 14.08 16.88 -3.44
C LYS A 168 13.28 18.18 -3.63
N TYR A 169 11.96 18.09 -3.78
CA TYR A 169 11.02 19.19 -3.97
C TYR A 169 9.92 19.14 -2.92
#